data_AF-A0A3N5ESE1-F1
#
_entry.id   AF-A0A3N5ESE1-F1
#
_cell.length_a   1.000
_cell.length_b   1.000
_cell.length_c   1.000
_cell.angle_alpha   90.00
_cell.angle_beta   90.00
_cell.angle_gamma   90.00
#
_symmetry.space_group_name_H-M   'P 1'
#
loop_
_entity.id
_entity.type
_entity.pdbx_description
1 polymer ?
#
loop_
_entity_poly.entity_id
_entity_poly.type
_entity_poly.pdbx_seq_one_letter_code
_entity_poly.pdbx_strand_id
1 'polypeptide(L)'
;MLVFDLKGNLLKHQRVGHTQNMTVAKLRPDLPGLQIAAINFWKNPGILTVFDPDGNILTQAEPHHCGSLILPVNWRGDGQEFLLLSADVKQGGMLDGKLRRAVMFPDDGHPDLAAAVMDVTGDARDEIFVWDRDRVWIYTQDRPVQGGKVYAPKRNPTYNESNYRAQVSIPGWK
;
A
#
# COMPACT_ATOMS: atom_id res chain seq x y z
N MET A 1 -10.96 -13.15 5.45
CA MET A 1 -11.24 -12.66 4.08
C MET A 1 -12.18 -13.64 3.39
N LEU A 2 -13.26 -13.13 2.82
CA LEU A 2 -14.18 -13.88 1.97
C LEU A 2 -14.01 -13.36 0.54
N VAL A 3 -13.94 -14.26 -0.44
CA VAL A 3 -13.87 -13.93 -1.86
C VAL A 3 -15.10 -14.52 -2.53
N PHE A 4 -15.81 -13.69 -3.29
CA PHE A 4 -17.02 -14.09 -4.01
C PHE A 4 -16.84 -13.83 -5.49
N ASP A 5 -17.53 -14.61 -6.33
CA ASP A 5 -17.72 -14.23 -7.72
C ASP A 5 -18.78 -13.11 -7.85
N LEU A 6 -18.97 -12.60 -9.07
CA LEU A 6 -19.95 -11.55 -9.35
C LEU A 6 -21.42 -12.02 -9.20
N LYS A 7 -21.66 -13.32 -9.08
CA LYS A 7 -22.99 -13.90 -8.81
C LYS A 7 -23.24 -14.11 -7.31
N GLY A 8 -22.27 -13.80 -6.46
CA GLY A 8 -22.35 -13.97 -5.01
C GLY A 8 -22.00 -15.37 -4.52
N ASN A 9 -21.45 -16.25 -5.36
CA ASN A 9 -20.98 -17.55 -4.92
C ASN A 9 -19.66 -17.38 -4.16
N LEU A 10 -19.55 -18.01 -2.99
CA LEU A 10 -18.31 -18.01 -2.22
C LEU A 10 -17.23 -18.83 -2.95
N LEU A 11 -16.16 -18.17 -3.38
CA LEU A 11 -15.00 -18.80 -3.99
C LEU A 11 -13.96 -19.22 -2.95
N LYS A 12 -13.77 -18.41 -1.90
CA LYS A 12 -12.73 -18.61 -0.90
C LYS A 12 -13.13 -18.05 0.46
N HIS A 13 -12.72 -18.73 1.53
CA HIS A 13 -12.78 -18.22 2.89
C HIS A 13 -11.43 -18.45 3.58
N GLN A 14 -10.67 -17.37 3.79
CA GLN A 14 -9.46 -17.36 4.60
C GLN A 14 -9.72 -16.84 6.00
N ARG A 15 -9.37 -17.64 7.01
CA ARG A 15 -9.58 -17.34 8.43
C ARG A 15 -8.42 -16.50 9.02
N VAL A 16 -8.27 -15.29 8.51
CA VAL A 16 -7.23 -14.33 8.95
C VAL A 16 -7.70 -13.36 10.03
N GLY A 17 -8.84 -13.63 10.68
CA GLY A 17 -9.43 -12.74 11.68
C GLY A 17 -10.08 -11.49 11.07
N HIS A 18 -10.28 -10.47 11.90
CA HIS A 18 -10.89 -9.20 11.50
C HIS A 18 -9.81 -8.30 10.88
N THR A 19 -9.84 -8.26 9.55
CA THR A 19 -8.95 -7.45 8.72
C THR A 19 -9.65 -6.15 8.33
N GLN A 20 -8.88 -5.07 8.26
CA GLN A 20 -9.28 -3.76 7.73
C GLN A 20 -8.22 -3.31 6.72
N ASN A 21 -8.45 -2.15 6.09
CA ASN A 21 -7.54 -1.48 5.16
C ASN A 21 -7.00 -2.44 4.10
N MET A 22 -7.85 -2.76 3.12
CA MET A 22 -7.50 -3.67 2.04
C MET A 22 -6.86 -2.90 0.89
N THR A 23 -5.77 -3.42 0.35
CA THR A 23 -5.06 -2.86 -0.80
C THR A 23 -4.94 -3.90 -1.91
N VAL A 24 -5.32 -3.56 -3.13
CA VAL A 24 -5.12 -4.39 -4.33
C VAL A 24 -4.11 -3.68 -5.21
N ALA A 25 -2.92 -4.25 -5.37
CA ALA A 25 -1.79 -3.57 -6.02
C ALA A 25 -0.76 -4.55 -6.61
N LYS A 26 0.14 -4.05 -7.46
CA LYS A 26 1.20 -4.87 -8.05
C LYS A 26 2.41 -4.97 -7.10
N LEU A 27 2.29 -5.79 -6.06
CA LEU A 27 3.29 -5.89 -4.99
C LEU A 27 4.44 -6.87 -5.30
N ARG A 28 4.13 -7.95 -6.03
CA ARG A 28 5.06 -9.02 -6.42
C ARG A 28 5.26 -9.01 -7.94
N PRO A 29 6.29 -8.31 -8.46
CA PRO A 29 6.57 -8.27 -9.90
C PRO A 29 6.94 -9.66 -10.46
N ASP A 30 7.41 -10.56 -9.60
CA ASP A 30 7.76 -11.94 -9.92
C ASP A 30 6.56 -12.89 -10.03
N LEU A 31 5.34 -12.46 -9.69
CA LEU A 31 4.12 -13.24 -9.81
C LEU A 31 3.17 -12.61 -10.83
N PRO A 32 2.32 -13.39 -11.53
CA PRO A 32 1.27 -12.83 -12.37
C PRO A 32 0.19 -12.13 -11.54
N GLY A 33 -0.60 -11.28 -12.19
CA GLY A 33 -1.75 -10.61 -11.57
C GLY A 33 -1.38 -9.62 -10.47
N LEU A 34 -2.40 -9.20 -9.72
CA LEU A 34 -2.30 -8.30 -8.57
C LEU A 34 -2.28 -9.07 -7.27
N GLN A 35 -1.76 -8.45 -6.23
CA GLN A 35 -1.84 -8.98 -4.87
C GLN A 35 -2.91 -8.23 -4.10
N ILE A 36 -3.53 -8.93 -3.16
CA ILE A 36 -4.42 -8.35 -2.17
C ILE A 36 -3.65 -8.30 -0.86
N ALA A 37 -3.57 -7.16 -0.20
CA ALA A 37 -2.99 -7.01 1.11
C ALA A 37 -4.06 -6.54 2.09
N ALA A 38 -4.01 -7.02 3.33
CA ALA A 38 -4.91 -6.60 4.38
C ALA A 38 -4.19 -6.69 5.73
N ILE A 39 -4.64 -5.87 6.69
CA ILE A 39 -4.05 -5.82 8.03
C ILE A 39 -5.09 -6.05 9.11
N ASN A 40 -4.68 -6.69 10.19
CA ASN A 40 -5.53 -6.88 11.35
C ASN A 40 -5.51 -5.65 12.27
N PHE A 41 -6.66 -5.36 12.89
CA PHE A 41 -6.80 -4.31 13.91
C PHE A 41 -7.33 -4.86 15.25
N TRP A 42 -8.17 -5.90 15.22
CA TRP A 42 -8.81 -6.42 16.43
C TRP A 42 -8.14 -7.71 16.91
N LYS A 43 -7.85 -7.76 18.22
CA LYS A 43 -7.12 -8.82 18.95
C LYS A 43 -5.64 -8.98 18.55
N ASN A 44 -5.36 -9.05 17.25
CA ASN A 44 -4.01 -9.26 16.72
C ASN A 44 -3.61 -8.10 15.79
N PRO A 45 -3.52 -6.85 16.27
CA PRO A 45 -3.23 -5.70 15.42
C PRO A 45 -1.85 -5.81 14.78
N GLY A 46 -1.71 -5.34 13.54
CA GLY A 46 -0.40 -5.26 12.88
C GLY A 46 0.02 -6.48 12.07
N ILE A 47 -0.72 -7.60 12.19
CA ILE A 47 -0.52 -8.74 11.28
C ILE A 47 -0.96 -8.34 9.88
N LEU A 48 -0.01 -8.35 8.95
CA LEU A 48 -0.21 -8.13 7.53
C LEU A 48 -0.24 -9.45 6.80
N THR A 49 -1.26 -9.65 5.96
CA THR A 49 -1.35 -10.81 5.07
C THR A 49 -1.42 -10.34 3.63
N VAL A 50 -0.57 -10.91 2.77
CA VAL A 50 -0.60 -10.72 1.33
C VAL A 50 -1.13 -11.99 0.69
N PHE A 51 -2.09 -11.83 -0.22
CA PHE A 51 -2.73 -12.89 -0.97
C PHE A 51 -2.47 -12.76 -2.47
N ASP A 52 -2.57 -13.87 -3.18
CA ASP A 52 -2.70 -13.88 -4.64
C ASP A 52 -4.14 -13.51 -5.09
N PRO A 53 -4.42 -13.37 -6.41
CA PRO A 53 -5.76 -13.05 -6.89
C PRO A 53 -6.85 -14.05 -6.50
N ASP A 54 -6.49 -15.31 -6.26
CA ASP A 54 -7.41 -16.38 -5.88
C ASP A 54 -7.64 -16.46 -4.36
N GLY A 55 -7.03 -15.52 -3.61
CA GLY A 55 -7.12 -15.44 -2.15
C GLY A 55 -6.28 -16.46 -1.41
N ASN A 56 -5.27 -17.08 -2.03
CA ASN A 56 -4.28 -17.88 -1.30
C ASN A 56 -3.27 -16.98 -0.60
N ILE A 57 -2.88 -17.32 0.62
CA ILE A 57 -1.88 -16.58 1.38
C ILE A 57 -0.51 -16.79 0.72
N LEU A 58 0.13 -15.69 0.32
CA LEU A 58 1.50 -15.68 -0.21
C LEU A 58 2.53 -15.43 0.89
N THR A 59 2.23 -14.48 1.79
CA THR A 59 3.10 -14.17 2.93
C THR A 59 2.29 -13.53 4.05
N GLN A 60 2.78 -13.68 5.27
CA GLN A 60 2.23 -13.05 6.46
C GLN A 60 3.38 -12.64 7.39
N ALA A 61 3.28 -11.45 7.95
CA ALA A 61 4.26 -10.93 8.90
C ALA A 61 3.60 -9.93 9.85
N GLU A 62 4.28 -9.60 10.93
CA GLU A 62 3.90 -8.54 11.87
C GLU A 62 5.07 -7.56 11.99
N PRO A 63 5.22 -6.61 11.03
CA PRO A 63 6.36 -5.69 11.03
C PRO A 63 6.34 -4.73 12.23
N HIS A 64 5.14 -4.38 12.69
CA HIS A 64 4.90 -3.54 13.85
C HIS A 64 3.51 -3.87 14.42
N HIS A 65 3.38 -3.92 15.75
CA HIS A 65 2.15 -4.31 16.44
C HIS A 65 1.12 -3.15 16.49
N CYS A 66 0.79 -2.58 15.33
CA CYS A 66 -0.23 -1.55 15.21
C CYS A 66 -0.96 -1.67 13.87
N GLY A 67 -2.22 -1.24 13.85
CA GLY A 67 -2.96 -1.11 12.60
C GLY A 67 -2.41 0.04 11.75
N SER A 68 -2.45 -0.11 10.43
CA SER A 68 -1.91 0.84 9.46
C SER A 68 -2.84 0.94 8.24
N LEU A 69 -2.76 2.05 7.50
CA LEU A 69 -3.51 2.25 6.26
C LEU A 69 -3.03 1.38 5.09
N ILE A 70 -1.77 0.92 5.13
CA ILE A 70 -1.12 0.10 4.07
C ILE A 70 -1.40 0.58 2.65
N LEU A 71 -1.22 1.88 2.44
CA LEU A 71 -1.50 2.54 1.17
C LEU A 71 -0.53 2.05 0.08
N PRO A 72 -0.99 1.74 -1.14
CA PRO A 72 -0.11 1.37 -2.23
C PRO A 72 0.71 2.58 -2.72
N VAL A 73 2.01 2.38 -2.95
CA VAL A 73 2.95 3.43 -3.38
C VAL A 73 3.70 3.00 -4.63
N ASN A 74 3.53 3.74 -5.73
CA ASN A 74 4.35 3.67 -6.94
C ASN A 74 5.57 4.59 -6.79
N TRP A 75 6.51 4.21 -5.94
CA TRP A 75 7.68 5.06 -5.63
C TRP A 75 8.71 5.10 -6.77
N ARG A 76 8.90 3.97 -7.47
CA ARG A 76 9.94 3.83 -8.50
C ARG A 76 9.45 4.00 -9.93
N GLY A 77 8.16 3.80 -10.19
CA GLY A 77 7.63 3.81 -11.55
C GLY A 77 8.02 2.59 -12.40
N ASP A 78 8.52 1.51 -11.78
CA ASP A 78 9.07 0.32 -12.47
C ASP A 78 8.09 -0.85 -12.59
N GLY A 79 6.85 -0.67 -12.15
CA GLY A 79 5.81 -1.70 -12.15
C GLY A 79 5.69 -2.48 -10.85
N GLN A 80 6.54 -2.24 -9.85
CA GLN A 80 6.33 -2.69 -8.49
C GLN A 80 5.80 -1.57 -7.60
N GLU A 81 4.78 -1.88 -6.81
CA GLU A 81 4.27 -1.00 -5.77
C GLU A 81 4.68 -1.50 -4.37
N PHE A 82 4.78 -0.56 -3.43
CA PHE A 82 5.00 -0.82 -2.01
C PHE A 82 3.72 -0.61 -1.20
N LEU A 83 3.72 -1.05 0.05
CA LEU A 83 2.70 -0.70 1.04
C LEU A 83 3.31 0.28 2.05
N LEU A 84 2.76 1.49 2.17
CA LEU A 84 3.16 2.44 3.21
C LEU A 84 2.63 1.98 4.57
N LEU A 85 3.52 1.59 5.48
CA LEU A 85 3.16 1.20 6.84
C LEU A 85 2.94 2.43 7.73
N SER A 86 3.95 3.28 7.85
CA SER A 86 3.87 4.60 8.50
C SER A 86 5.12 5.40 8.14
N ALA A 87 5.16 6.67 8.52
CA ALA A 87 6.35 7.49 8.38
C ALA A 87 7.35 7.33 9.55
N ASP A 88 6.98 6.62 10.63
CA ASP A 88 7.85 6.42 11.79
C ASP A 88 9.25 5.91 11.36
N VAL A 89 10.28 6.61 11.81
CA VAL A 89 11.67 6.43 11.36
C VAL A 89 12.31 5.12 11.84
N LYS A 90 11.72 4.44 12.83
CA LYS A 90 12.25 3.21 13.44
C LYS A 90 11.45 1.97 13.08
N GLN A 91 10.13 2.09 12.99
CA GLN A 91 9.17 0.99 12.89
C GLN A 91 8.32 1.07 11.61
N GLY A 92 8.28 2.22 10.96
CA GLY A 92 7.53 2.46 9.73
C GLY A 92 8.29 2.08 8.46
N GLY A 93 8.10 2.90 7.42
CA GLY A 93 8.63 2.71 6.09
C GLY A 93 7.62 2.07 5.13
N MET A 94 8.10 1.80 3.92
CA MET A 94 7.32 1.13 2.87
C MET A 94 7.77 -0.32 2.73
N LEU A 95 6.79 -1.22 2.70
CA LEU A 95 6.99 -2.66 2.63
C LEU A 95 6.88 -3.15 1.18
N ASP A 96 7.76 -4.07 0.78
CA ASP A 96 7.60 -4.79 -0.49
C ASP A 96 6.53 -5.90 -0.39
N GLY A 97 6.23 -6.57 -1.50
CA GLY A 97 5.28 -7.69 -1.52
C GLY A 97 5.68 -8.95 -0.73
N LYS A 98 6.87 -8.96 -0.12
CA LYS A 98 7.33 -9.98 0.83
C LYS A 98 7.31 -9.45 2.28
N LEU A 99 6.70 -8.28 2.49
CA LEU A 99 6.56 -7.58 3.77
C LEU A 99 7.90 -7.16 4.41
N ARG A 100 8.92 -6.91 3.58
CA ARG A 100 10.22 -6.37 4.03
C ARG A 100 10.21 -4.85 3.89
N ARG A 101 10.76 -4.13 4.88
CA ARG A 101 10.97 -2.68 4.78
C ARG A 101 11.99 -2.37 3.68
N ALA A 102 11.51 -1.82 2.57
CA ALA A 102 12.28 -1.55 1.36
C ALA A 102 12.69 -0.08 1.24
N VAL A 103 11.88 0.84 1.77
CA VAL A 103 12.14 2.28 1.79
C VAL A 103 11.87 2.79 3.21
N MET A 104 12.84 3.48 3.80
CA MET A 104 12.72 4.10 5.13
C MET A 104 12.67 5.61 5.00
N PHE A 105 11.92 6.25 5.88
CA PHE A 105 11.93 7.71 6.01
C PHE A 105 13.19 8.17 6.74
N PRO A 106 13.77 9.33 6.37
CA PRO A 106 14.88 9.93 7.09
C PRO A 106 14.41 10.45 8.46
N ASP A 107 15.33 10.49 9.44
CA ASP A 107 15.09 11.14 10.73
C ASP A 107 15.37 12.65 10.62
N ASP A 108 14.50 13.37 9.89
CA ASP A 108 14.62 14.79 9.56
C ASP A 108 13.60 15.68 10.30
N GLY A 109 12.84 15.10 11.23
CA GLY A 109 11.88 15.82 12.08
C GLY A 109 10.48 15.98 11.48
N HIS A 110 10.16 15.23 10.42
CA HIS A 110 8.80 15.18 9.87
C HIS A 110 7.78 14.59 10.86
N PRO A 111 6.49 14.94 10.72
CA PRO A 111 5.41 14.33 11.49
C PRO A 111 4.99 12.97 10.93
N ASP A 112 4.47 12.09 11.78
CA ASP A 112 4.07 10.73 11.41
C ASP A 112 2.65 10.33 11.89
N LEU A 113 1.85 11.28 12.35
CA LEU A 113 0.50 11.04 12.87
C LEU A 113 -0.45 10.47 11.80
N ALA A 114 -0.37 10.97 10.57
CA ALA A 114 -1.20 10.54 9.46
C ALA A 114 -0.46 10.67 8.13
N ALA A 115 -0.92 9.90 7.13
CA ALA A 115 -0.31 9.87 5.80
C ALA A 115 -1.32 9.66 4.67
N ALA A 116 -0.94 10.11 3.48
CA ALA A 116 -1.66 9.90 2.22
C ALA A 116 -0.65 9.72 1.09
N VAL A 117 -1.08 9.07 0.01
CA VAL A 117 -0.23 8.74 -1.14
C VAL A 117 -0.97 9.14 -2.42
N MET A 118 -0.33 9.96 -3.24
CA MET A 118 -0.89 10.44 -4.50
C MET A 118 0.16 11.07 -5.42
N ASP A 119 0.00 10.88 -6.73
CA ASP A 119 0.72 11.61 -7.77
C ASP A 119 0.18 13.06 -7.85
N VAL A 120 0.96 14.01 -7.33
CA VAL A 120 0.64 15.45 -7.39
C VAL A 120 1.62 16.23 -8.26
N THR A 121 2.78 15.63 -8.57
CA THR A 121 3.76 16.21 -9.49
C THR A 121 3.44 15.94 -10.97
N GLY A 122 2.61 14.93 -11.25
CA GLY A 122 2.15 14.55 -12.58
C GLY A 122 3.09 13.63 -13.33
N ASP A 123 4.13 13.10 -12.69
CA ASP A 123 5.16 12.26 -13.31
C ASP A 123 4.85 10.75 -13.26
N ALA A 124 3.65 10.39 -12.79
CA ALA A 124 3.12 9.05 -12.55
C ALA A 124 3.61 8.34 -11.28
N ARG A 125 4.69 8.80 -10.64
CA ARG A 125 5.12 8.28 -9.33
C ARG A 125 4.34 8.99 -8.24
N ASP A 126 4.20 8.32 -7.11
CA ASP A 126 3.44 8.87 -6.00
C ASP A 126 4.34 9.70 -5.08
N GLU A 127 3.82 10.83 -4.63
CA GLU A 127 4.30 11.54 -3.43
C GLU A 127 3.70 10.92 -2.16
N ILE A 128 4.46 10.99 -1.06
CA ILE A 128 3.93 10.69 0.27
C ILE A 128 3.73 11.96 1.07
N PHE A 129 2.49 12.19 1.44
CA PHE A 129 2.09 13.23 2.37
C PHE A 129 2.13 12.66 3.77
N VAL A 130 2.76 13.37 4.70
CA VAL A 130 2.77 13.04 6.13
C VAL A 130 2.46 14.30 6.93
N TRP A 131 1.63 14.20 7.96
CA TRP A 131 1.22 15.39 8.72
C TRP A 131 0.89 15.09 10.18
N ASP A 132 0.95 16.14 10.98
CA ASP A 132 0.36 16.24 12.32
C ASP A 132 -0.66 17.38 12.35
N ARG A 133 -0.91 17.95 13.53
CA ARG A 133 -1.85 19.07 13.69
C ARG A 133 -1.33 20.40 13.16
N ASP A 134 -0.01 20.55 13.04
CA ASP A 134 0.67 21.83 12.86
C ASP A 134 1.38 21.91 11.50
N ARG A 135 1.78 20.77 10.93
CA ARG A 135 2.67 20.70 9.77
C ARG A 135 2.25 19.59 8.80
N VAL A 136 2.44 19.86 7.51
CA VAL A 136 2.31 18.89 6.42
C VAL A 136 3.63 18.85 5.66
N TRP A 137 4.14 17.65 5.40
CA TRP A 137 5.36 17.39 4.66
C TRP A 137 5.05 16.51 3.47
N ILE A 138 5.76 16.71 2.37
CA ILE A 138 5.58 15.96 1.13
C ILE A 138 6.94 15.41 0.70
N TYR A 139 7.03 14.10 0.58
CA TYR A 139 8.20 13.40 0.05
C TYR A 139 7.96 13.05 -1.41
N THR A 140 8.90 13.45 -2.27
CA THR A 140 9.00 13.05 -3.67
C THR A 140 10.40 12.50 -3.95
N GLN A 141 10.61 11.91 -5.13
CA GLN A 141 11.89 11.34 -5.50
C GLN A 141 12.89 12.46 -5.86
N ASP A 142 14.17 12.26 -5.54
CA ASP A 142 15.26 13.23 -5.76
C ASP A 142 15.65 13.39 -7.23
N ARG A 143 15.14 12.53 -8.11
CA ARG A 143 15.49 12.45 -9.53
C ARG A 143 14.25 12.34 -10.40
N PRO A 144 14.27 12.94 -11.59
CA PRO A 144 13.19 12.75 -12.56
C PRO A 144 13.15 11.30 -13.04
N VAL A 145 12.00 10.90 -13.57
CA VAL A 145 11.86 9.65 -14.33
C VAL A 145 12.84 9.69 -15.50
N GLN A 146 13.74 8.70 -15.57
CA GLN A 146 14.68 8.58 -16.67
C GLN A 146 14.06 7.70 -17.76
N GLY A 147 13.90 8.27 -18.96
CA GLY A 147 13.68 7.64 -20.28
C GLY A 147 12.86 6.34 -20.35
N GLY A 148 11.80 6.34 -21.17
CA GLY A 148 11.04 5.13 -21.49
C GLY A 148 9.68 5.10 -20.81
N LYS A 149 9.12 3.89 -20.70
CA LYS A 149 7.76 3.63 -20.23
C LYS A 149 7.73 3.66 -18.69
N VAL A 150 6.90 4.52 -18.10
CA VAL A 150 6.75 4.66 -16.64
C VAL A 150 5.46 4.01 -16.16
N TYR A 151 5.51 3.28 -15.05
CA TYR A 151 4.33 2.71 -14.44
C TYR A 151 3.43 3.84 -13.93
N ALA A 152 2.18 3.84 -14.36
CA ALA A 152 1.19 4.88 -14.11
C ALA A 152 -0.15 4.21 -13.75
N PRO A 153 -0.29 3.69 -12.52
CA PRO A 153 -1.47 2.95 -12.12
C PRO A 153 -2.71 3.85 -12.07
N LYS A 154 -3.86 3.28 -12.40
CA LYS A 154 -5.16 3.92 -12.20
C LYS A 154 -5.64 3.65 -10.77
N ARG A 155 -5.70 4.72 -9.98
CA ARG A 155 -6.17 4.71 -8.58
C ARG A 155 -7.68 4.87 -8.46
N ASN A 156 -8.21 4.65 -7.26
CA ASN A 156 -9.54 5.10 -6.88
C ASN A 156 -9.71 6.62 -7.17
N PRO A 157 -10.93 7.08 -7.45
CA PRO A 157 -11.21 8.52 -7.54
C PRO A 157 -10.91 9.24 -6.21
N THR A 158 -10.55 10.52 -6.32
CA THR A 158 -10.22 11.40 -5.18
C THR A 158 -11.45 11.86 -4.38
N TYR A 159 -12.66 11.69 -4.93
CA TYR A 159 -13.91 11.91 -4.19
C TYR A 159 -14.25 10.69 -3.32
N ASN A 160 -15.00 10.91 -2.24
CA ASN A 160 -15.36 9.87 -1.26
C ASN A 160 -14.12 9.14 -0.69
N GLU A 161 -13.05 9.88 -0.43
CA GLU A 161 -11.88 9.36 0.26
C GLU A 161 -12.25 8.92 1.68
N SER A 162 -11.78 7.74 2.08
CA SER A 162 -11.91 7.26 3.44
C SER A 162 -10.72 6.38 3.77
N ASN A 163 -10.23 6.53 4.99
CA ASN A 163 -9.21 5.68 5.59
C ASN A 163 -9.64 4.20 5.72
N TYR A 164 -10.92 3.87 5.56
CA TYR A 164 -11.45 2.49 5.64
C TYR A 164 -11.81 1.89 4.28
N ARG A 165 -11.70 2.65 3.18
CA ARG A 165 -12.03 2.14 1.85
C ARG A 165 -10.91 1.22 1.36
N ALA A 166 -11.27 0.27 0.50
CA ALA A 166 -10.26 -0.52 -0.20
C ALA A 166 -9.50 0.34 -1.22
N GLN A 167 -8.17 0.33 -1.15
CA GLN A 167 -7.31 0.96 -2.13
C GLN A 167 -7.10 0.00 -3.29
N VAL A 168 -7.41 0.44 -4.50
CA VAL A 168 -7.33 -0.35 -5.74
C VAL A 168 -6.40 0.36 -6.70
N SER A 169 -5.32 -0.33 -7.05
CA SER A 169 -4.31 0.11 -8.00
C SER A 169 -4.34 -0.78 -9.23
N ILE A 170 -4.93 -0.27 -10.31
CA ILE A 170 -5.01 -1.01 -11.55
C ILE A 170 -3.77 -0.69 -12.39
N PRO A 171 -3.03 -1.70 -12.89
CA PRO A 171 -1.83 -1.48 -13.71
C PRO A 171 -2.10 -0.58 -14.92
N GLY A 172 -1.20 0.36 -15.12
CA GLY A 172 -1.18 1.27 -16.26
C GLY A 172 0.25 1.72 -16.51
N TRP A 173 0.49 2.25 -17.70
CA TRP A 173 1.81 2.73 -18.09
C TRP A 173 1.68 3.90 -19.07
N LYS A 174 2.62 4.84 -19.01
CA LYS A 174 2.75 5.99 -19.91
C LYS A 174 4.09 5.95 -20.62
#